data_AF-A0A969GF40-F1
#
_entry.id   AF-A0A969GF40-F1
#
_cell.length_a   1.000
_cell.length_b   1.000
_cell.length_c   1.000
_cell.angle_alpha   90.00
_cell.angle_beta   90.00
_cell.angle_gamma   90.00
#
_symmetry.space_group_name_H-M   'P 1'
#
loop_
_entity.id
_entity.type
_entity.pdbx_description
1 polymer ?
#
loop_
_entity_poly.entity_id
_entity_poly.type
_entity_poly.pdbx_seq_one_letter_code
_entity_poly.pdbx_strand_id
1 'polypeptide(L)'
;MIRNLTNRIILIVVVVALALWIDLSPEINIPNPFGNNNETFFSRNVEPRLGLDLQGGLQVLLEADIPADQSIDSEAMDVAREIVQQRTDALGVNENVIQVAGDRRIVGEFPGLEDTESVLATIQQTGLLEFVDTGDYYPEPGTILLTDYSATGEPVTAAEGQTIYHSIMTGAEIKSVNVGFDSLTGEYIISFELKPDGARVFGDHTTENTGKFLAIVLDKQVISAPVINDPIIGGQGSISGSFTSEEANAFAIQLRYGSLPVPLKIVETRIIGPTLGADSLNKSLVAGLIGMIIVALFMIIYYRMPGIVAVLSILIYAAIAFACFKLL
;
A
#
# COMPACT_ATOMS: atom_id res chain seq x y z
N MET A 1 0.59 -54.17 -11.66
CA MET A 1 1.26 -53.06 -12.38
C MET A 1 0.26 -52.08 -13.01
N ILE A 2 -0.84 -52.53 -13.62
CA ILE A 2 -1.83 -51.68 -14.33
C ILE A 2 -2.67 -50.78 -13.40
N ARG A 3 -3.00 -51.23 -12.18
CA ARG A 3 -3.86 -50.46 -11.23
C ARG A 3 -3.26 -49.11 -10.81
N ASN A 4 -1.93 -49.01 -10.78
CA ASN A 4 -1.24 -47.74 -10.47
C ASN A 4 -1.21 -46.79 -11.68
N LEU A 5 -1.36 -47.31 -12.91
CA LEU A 5 -1.41 -46.51 -14.12
C LEU A 5 -2.73 -45.75 -14.23
N THR A 6 -3.86 -46.43 -13.97
CA THR A 6 -5.19 -45.81 -13.97
C THR A 6 -5.29 -44.69 -12.94
N ASN A 7 -4.81 -44.92 -11.71
CA ASN A 7 -4.83 -43.89 -10.67
C ASN A 7 -3.97 -42.66 -11.04
N ARG A 8 -2.82 -42.87 -11.69
CA ARG A 8 -1.97 -41.77 -12.18
C ARG A 8 -2.63 -40.98 -13.32
N ILE A 9 -3.29 -41.66 -14.25
CA ILE A 9 -4.01 -41.00 -15.34
C ILE A 9 -5.17 -40.17 -14.78
N ILE A 10 -5.95 -40.72 -13.85
CA ILE A 10 -7.03 -39.98 -13.19
C ILE A 10 -6.48 -38.73 -12.50
N LEU A 11 -5.37 -38.84 -11.77
CA LEU A 11 -4.73 -37.70 -11.12
C LEU A 11 -4.32 -36.63 -12.14
N ILE A 12 -3.67 -37.01 -13.24
CA ILE A 12 -3.27 -36.07 -14.30
C ILE A 12 -4.49 -35.37 -14.90
N VAL A 13 -5.55 -36.10 -15.21
CA VAL A 13 -6.78 -35.53 -15.78
C VAL A 13 -7.42 -34.53 -14.83
N VAL A 14 -7.46 -34.85 -13.53
CA VAL A 14 -7.99 -33.94 -12.50
C VAL A 14 -7.15 -32.67 -12.41
N VAL A 15 -5.81 -32.79 -12.38
CA VAL A 15 -4.91 -31.62 -12.32
C VAL A 15 -5.06 -30.74 -13.57
N VAL A 16 -5.15 -31.34 -14.76
CA VAL A 16 -5.36 -30.59 -16.01
C VAL A 16 -6.72 -29.92 -16.03
N ALA A 17 -7.78 -30.60 -15.58
CA ALA A 17 -9.11 -30.02 -15.50
C ALA A 17 -9.16 -28.83 -14.52
N LEU A 18 -8.47 -28.94 -13.38
CA LEU A 18 -8.33 -27.83 -12.42
C LEU A 18 -7.53 -26.66 -13.00
N ALA A 19 -6.41 -26.93 -13.67
CA ALA A 19 -5.61 -25.89 -14.31
C ALA A 19 -6.43 -25.15 -15.38
N LEU A 20 -7.12 -25.88 -16.26
CA LEU A 20 -7.99 -25.29 -17.28
C LEU A 20 -9.16 -24.51 -16.66
N TRP A 21 -9.73 -24.99 -15.55
CA TRP A 21 -10.74 -24.22 -14.82
C TRP A 21 -10.17 -22.88 -14.37
N ILE A 22 -9.00 -22.87 -13.74
CA ILE A 22 -8.33 -21.64 -13.27
C ILE A 22 -8.01 -20.72 -14.45
N ASP A 23 -7.52 -21.27 -15.56
CA ASP A 23 -7.13 -20.50 -16.74
C ASP A 23 -8.33 -19.81 -17.41
N LEU A 24 -9.47 -20.52 -17.54
CA LEU A 24 -10.66 -20.02 -18.23
C LEU A 24 -11.58 -19.18 -17.32
N SER A 25 -11.50 -19.34 -16.00
CA SER A 25 -12.29 -18.54 -15.06
C SER A 25 -11.59 -17.21 -14.76
N PRO A 26 -12.28 -16.06 -14.87
CA PRO A 26 -11.78 -14.76 -14.38
C PRO A 26 -11.88 -14.67 -12.84
N GLU A 27 -12.86 -15.34 -12.25
CA GLU A 27 -13.04 -15.41 -10.80
C GLU A 27 -13.16 -16.87 -10.33
N ILE A 28 -12.43 -17.21 -9.28
CA ILE A 28 -12.61 -18.49 -8.58
C ILE A 28 -13.58 -18.24 -7.44
N ASN A 29 -14.84 -18.65 -7.65
CA ASN A 29 -15.89 -18.62 -6.63
C ASN A 29 -16.17 -20.05 -6.18
N ILE A 30 -15.77 -20.39 -4.96
CA ILE A 30 -16.10 -21.68 -4.33
C ILE A 30 -17.36 -21.48 -3.48
N PRO A 31 -18.54 -21.94 -3.93
CA PRO A 31 -19.78 -21.81 -3.17
C PRO A 31 -19.73 -22.68 -1.90
N ASN A 32 -20.25 -22.15 -0.79
CA ASN A 32 -20.34 -22.87 0.47
C ASN A 32 -21.44 -23.94 0.44
N PRO A 33 -21.12 -25.25 0.52
CA PRO A 33 -22.14 -26.30 0.54
C PRO A 33 -22.89 -26.42 1.88
N PHE A 34 -22.49 -25.66 2.92
CA PHE A 34 -23.05 -25.69 4.28
C PHE A 34 -23.61 -24.33 4.75
N GLY A 35 -23.51 -23.28 3.93
CA GLY A 35 -24.02 -21.93 4.22
C GLY A 35 -25.34 -21.66 3.51
N ASN A 36 -26.07 -20.64 3.94
CA ASN A 36 -27.26 -20.18 3.22
C ASN A 36 -26.88 -19.71 1.81
N ASN A 37 -27.82 -19.84 0.87
CA ASN A 37 -27.66 -19.52 -0.55
C ASN A 37 -26.97 -18.15 -0.74
N ASN A 38 -25.76 -18.19 -1.35
CA ASN A 38 -24.88 -17.09 -1.79
C ASN A 38 -23.64 -16.75 -0.94
N GLU A 39 -23.33 -17.49 0.13
CA GLU A 39 -22.00 -17.33 0.76
C GLU A 39 -20.93 -18.13 0.01
N THR A 40 -19.87 -17.44 -0.45
CA THR A 40 -18.69 -18.07 -1.08
C THR A 40 -17.59 -18.27 -0.04
N PHE A 41 -17.06 -19.50 0.08
CA PHE A 41 -15.92 -19.78 0.98
C PHE A 41 -14.63 -19.09 0.54
N PHE A 42 -14.49 -18.92 -0.77
CA PHE A 42 -13.30 -18.37 -1.38
C PHE A 42 -13.74 -17.65 -2.65
N SER A 43 -13.51 -16.35 -2.70
CA SER A 43 -13.63 -15.53 -3.90
C SER A 43 -12.26 -14.93 -4.15
N ARG A 44 -11.64 -15.29 -5.27
CA ARG A 44 -10.37 -14.70 -5.70
C ARG A 44 -10.48 -14.34 -7.17
N ASN A 45 -10.26 -13.06 -7.48
CA ASN A 45 -9.99 -12.62 -8.84
C ASN A 45 -8.63 -13.18 -9.25
N VAL A 46 -8.62 -13.92 -10.37
CA VAL A 46 -7.43 -14.58 -10.92
C VAL A 46 -7.03 -13.98 -12.26
N GLU A 47 -7.49 -12.78 -12.61
CA GLU A 47 -7.04 -12.11 -13.83
C GLU A 47 -5.49 -11.96 -13.83
N PRO A 48 -4.83 -12.24 -14.96
CA PRO A 48 -3.39 -12.09 -15.06
C PRO A 48 -3.02 -10.62 -14.87
N ARG A 49 -2.20 -10.36 -13.86
CA ARG A 49 -1.74 -9.01 -13.52
C ARG A 49 -0.69 -8.56 -14.53
N LEU A 50 -0.87 -7.35 -15.05
CA LEU A 50 -0.04 -6.79 -16.12
C LEU A 50 0.85 -5.70 -15.53
N GLY A 51 2.16 -5.75 -15.82
CA GLY A 51 3.07 -4.70 -15.40
C GLY A 51 2.82 -3.35 -16.10
N LEU A 52 3.49 -2.29 -15.61
CA LEU A 52 3.41 -0.93 -16.14
C LEU A 52 3.60 -0.86 -17.67
N ASP A 53 4.54 -1.65 -18.20
CA ASP A 53 4.83 -1.69 -19.63
C ASP A 53 3.68 -2.22 -20.48
N LEU A 54 2.74 -2.99 -19.89
CA LEU A 54 1.63 -3.64 -20.58
C LEU A 54 0.28 -2.95 -20.30
N GLN A 55 0.07 -2.49 -19.07
CA GLN A 55 -1.18 -1.85 -18.64
C GLN A 55 -1.12 -0.31 -18.76
N GLY A 56 0.07 0.26 -18.95
CA GLY A 56 0.30 1.69 -18.80
C GLY A 56 0.20 2.13 -17.34
N GLY A 57 0.50 3.40 -17.08
CA GLY A 57 0.45 3.98 -15.74
C GLY A 57 1.46 5.10 -15.53
N LEU A 58 1.88 5.27 -14.28
CA LEU A 58 2.71 6.38 -13.83
C LEU A 58 4.05 5.89 -13.26
N GLN A 59 5.15 6.43 -13.75
CA GLN A 59 6.46 6.30 -13.11
C GLN A 59 6.86 7.65 -12.52
N VAL A 60 7.22 7.67 -11.24
CA VAL A 60 7.62 8.87 -10.51
C VAL A 60 9.02 8.67 -9.95
N LEU A 61 9.90 9.63 -10.21
CA LEU A 61 11.22 9.72 -9.61
C LEU A 61 11.19 10.78 -8.51
N LEU A 62 11.34 10.34 -7.27
CA LEU A 62 11.47 11.16 -6.08
C LEU A 62 12.94 11.33 -5.74
N GLU A 63 13.34 12.52 -5.27
CA GLU A 63 14.68 12.78 -4.75
C GLU A 63 14.60 13.48 -3.40
N ALA A 64 15.51 13.13 -2.51
CA ALA A 64 15.66 13.77 -1.22
C ALA A 64 16.00 15.26 -1.33
N ASP A 65 15.12 16.11 -0.82
CA ASP A 65 15.22 17.57 -0.80
C ASP A 65 16.06 18.08 0.38
N ILE A 66 17.29 17.60 0.45
CA ILE A 66 18.32 18.12 1.35
C ILE A 66 19.52 18.63 0.53
N PRO A 67 20.37 19.53 1.08
CA PRO A 67 21.54 20.03 0.37
C PRO A 67 22.43 18.88 -0.15
N ALA A 68 23.05 19.07 -1.33
CA ALA A 68 23.89 18.05 -1.96
C ALA A 68 25.08 17.62 -1.09
N ASP A 69 25.56 18.52 -0.22
CA ASP A 69 26.72 18.31 0.64
C ASP A 69 26.40 17.50 1.92
N GLN A 70 25.12 17.21 2.17
CA GLN A 70 24.69 16.39 3.31
C GLN A 70 24.53 14.93 2.87
N SER A 71 25.27 14.04 3.54
CA SER A 71 25.13 12.59 3.33
C SER A 71 23.79 12.11 3.88
N ILE A 72 23.08 11.32 3.09
CA ILE A 72 21.82 10.69 3.51
C ILE A 72 22.14 9.30 4.03
N ASP A 73 21.55 8.95 5.17
CA ASP A 73 21.62 7.58 5.67
C ASP A 73 20.77 6.66 4.78
N SER A 74 21.32 5.51 4.38
CA SER A 74 20.58 4.51 3.62
C SER A 74 19.37 3.99 4.40
N GLU A 75 19.48 3.91 5.73
CA GLU A 75 18.37 3.50 6.59
C GLU A 75 17.20 4.50 6.52
N ALA A 76 17.51 5.80 6.47
CA ALA A 76 16.49 6.84 6.31
C ALA A 76 15.81 6.79 4.94
N MET A 77 16.55 6.44 3.88
CA MET A 77 15.98 6.23 2.54
C MET A 77 15.09 4.99 2.48
N ASP A 78 15.44 3.92 3.17
CA ASP A 78 14.63 2.70 3.25
C ASP A 78 13.31 2.94 4.01
N VAL A 79 13.36 3.73 5.10
CA VAL A 79 12.16 4.15 5.82
C VAL A 79 11.28 5.05 4.94
N ALA A 80 11.88 6.00 4.22
CA ALA A 80 11.13 6.85 3.29
C ALA A 80 10.45 6.02 2.18
N ARG A 81 11.16 5.02 1.64
CA ARG A 81 10.61 4.05 0.67
C ARG A 81 9.43 3.28 1.25
N GLU A 82 9.52 2.79 2.48
CA GLU A 82 8.44 2.06 3.16
C GLU A 82 7.20 2.94 3.39
N ILE A 83 7.39 4.20 3.79
CA ILE A 83 6.29 5.16 3.96
C ILE A 83 5.59 5.43 2.63
N VAL A 84 6.36 5.67 1.55
CA VAL A 84 5.78 5.90 0.21
C VAL A 84 4.99 4.67 -0.23
N GLN A 85 5.52 3.46 -0.03
CA GLN A 85 4.81 2.21 -0.34
C GLN A 85 3.46 2.13 0.38
N GLN A 86 3.44 2.32 1.70
CA GLN A 86 2.21 2.23 2.50
C GLN A 86 1.14 3.25 2.06
N ARG A 87 1.55 4.48 1.74
CA ARG A 87 0.63 5.51 1.24
C ARG A 87 0.01 5.13 -0.10
N THR A 88 0.81 4.54 -0.98
CA THR A 88 0.33 4.13 -2.30
C THR A 88 -0.53 2.88 -2.24
N ASP A 89 -0.28 1.98 -1.29
CA ASP A 89 -1.13 0.81 -1.05
C ASP A 89 -2.54 1.25 -0.54
N ALA A 90 -2.60 2.31 0.28
CA ALA A 90 -3.86 2.90 0.75
C ALA A 90 -4.73 3.50 -0.37
N LEU A 91 -4.16 3.82 -1.53
CA LEU A 91 -4.90 4.28 -2.71
C LEU A 91 -5.62 3.14 -3.44
N GLY A 92 -5.52 1.90 -2.95
CA GLY A 92 -6.09 0.73 -3.59
C GLY A 92 -5.34 0.32 -4.86
N VAL A 93 -4.16 0.89 -5.08
CA VAL A 93 -3.28 0.51 -6.19
C VAL A 93 -2.53 -0.73 -5.73
N ASN A 94 -2.88 -1.86 -6.34
CA ASN A 94 -2.26 -3.13 -6.05
C ASN A 94 -1.03 -3.28 -6.98
N GLU A 95 0.11 -3.67 -6.41
CA GLU A 95 1.39 -3.92 -7.12
C GLU A 95 2.25 -2.68 -7.45
N ASN A 96 2.22 -1.69 -6.56
CA ASN A 96 3.16 -0.57 -6.59
C ASN A 96 4.59 -1.10 -6.42
N VAL A 97 5.49 -0.73 -7.33
CA VAL A 97 6.92 -1.05 -7.18
C VAL A 97 7.63 0.22 -6.72
N ILE A 98 7.97 0.28 -5.43
CA ILE A 98 8.77 1.35 -4.86
C ILE A 98 10.18 0.83 -4.55
N GLN A 99 11.18 1.43 -5.18
CA GLN A 99 12.59 1.04 -5.02
C GLN A 99 13.47 2.27 -4.75
N VAL A 100 14.49 2.11 -3.91
CA VAL A 100 15.55 3.11 -3.75
C VAL A 100 16.50 3.01 -4.95
N ALA A 101 16.76 4.13 -5.61
CA ALA A 101 17.64 4.24 -6.76
C ALA A 101 18.87 5.09 -6.41
N GLY A 102 20.04 4.45 -6.31
CA GLY A 102 21.27 5.11 -5.84
C GLY A 102 21.15 5.54 -4.37
N ASP A 103 21.78 6.66 -4.02
CA ASP A 103 21.90 7.06 -2.60
C ASP A 103 20.80 8.02 -2.13
N ARG A 104 20.04 8.64 -3.05
CA ARG A 104 19.17 9.79 -2.74
C ARG A 104 17.84 9.81 -3.49
N ARG A 105 17.54 8.78 -4.28
CA ARG A 105 16.33 8.76 -5.11
C ARG A 105 15.47 7.55 -4.80
N ILE A 106 14.17 7.71 -5.01
CA ILE A 106 13.18 6.63 -4.92
C ILE A 106 12.42 6.63 -6.24
N VAL A 107 12.38 5.48 -6.89
CA VAL A 107 11.58 5.23 -8.09
C VAL A 107 10.31 4.52 -7.65
N GLY A 108 9.17 5.11 -7.97
CA GLY A 108 7.85 4.51 -7.79
C GLY A 108 7.21 4.23 -9.15
N GLU A 109 6.73 3.00 -9.33
CA GLU A 109 5.96 2.58 -10.50
C GLU A 109 4.55 2.19 -10.08
N PHE A 110 3.58 2.80 -10.73
CA PHE A 110 2.16 2.70 -10.42
C PHE A 110 1.38 2.28 -11.66
N PRO A 111 1.24 0.97 -11.90
CA PRO A 111 0.53 0.44 -13.05
C PRO A 111 -0.99 0.65 -12.92
N GLY A 112 -1.67 0.84 -14.06
CA GLY A 112 -3.13 0.85 -14.13
C GLY A 112 -3.83 2.08 -13.54
N LEU A 113 -3.09 3.16 -13.26
CA LEU A 113 -3.66 4.40 -12.76
C LEU A 113 -4.35 5.23 -13.85
N GLU A 114 -5.61 5.56 -13.64
CA GLU A 114 -6.36 6.53 -14.44
C GLU A 114 -6.18 7.97 -13.92
N ASP A 115 -6.10 8.14 -12.60
CA ASP A 115 -5.93 9.44 -11.93
C ASP A 115 -4.52 9.60 -11.37
N THR A 116 -3.62 10.13 -12.19
CA THR A 116 -2.23 10.36 -11.80
C THR A 116 -2.06 11.53 -10.83
N GLU A 117 -2.98 12.51 -10.82
CA GLU A 117 -2.85 13.71 -9.98
C GLU A 117 -3.12 13.38 -8.51
N SER A 118 -4.15 12.58 -8.23
CA SER A 118 -4.47 12.11 -6.88
C SER A 118 -3.28 11.35 -6.25
N VAL A 119 -2.63 10.48 -7.02
CA VAL A 119 -1.46 9.72 -6.56
C VAL A 119 -0.26 10.63 -6.29
N LEU A 120 0.00 11.60 -7.16
CA LEU A 120 1.06 12.58 -6.94
C LEU A 120 0.79 13.39 -5.66
N ALA A 121 -0.45 13.80 -5.41
CA ALA A 121 -0.82 14.52 -4.20
C ALA A 121 -0.55 13.69 -2.93
N THR A 122 -0.92 12.41 -2.93
CA THR A 122 -0.68 11.50 -1.79
C THR A 122 0.80 11.18 -1.58
N ILE A 123 1.60 11.06 -2.65
CA ILE A 123 3.05 10.84 -2.53
C ILE A 123 3.76 12.11 -2.02
N GLN A 124 3.28 13.29 -2.43
CA GLN A 124 3.81 14.59 -1.98
C GLN A 124 3.43 14.95 -0.55
N GLN A 125 2.42 14.32 0.03
CA GLN A 125 2.07 14.54 1.43
C GLN A 125 3.28 14.29 2.33
N THR A 126 3.59 15.21 3.22
CA THR A 126 4.75 15.08 4.10
C THR A 126 4.54 14.05 5.19
N GLY A 127 3.31 13.76 5.58
CA GLY A 127 2.97 12.98 6.78
C GLY A 127 3.14 13.81 8.05
N LEU A 128 2.96 15.13 7.97
CA LEU A 128 3.13 16.01 9.11
C LEU A 128 2.03 15.76 10.14
N LEU A 129 2.40 15.10 11.22
CA LEU A 129 1.53 14.89 12.37
C LEU A 129 1.54 16.12 13.28
N GLU A 130 0.37 16.59 13.66
CA GLU A 130 0.13 17.70 14.56
C GLU A 130 -0.92 17.32 15.63
N PHE A 131 -0.68 17.74 16.86
CA PHE A 131 -1.67 17.73 17.92
C PHE A 131 -2.22 19.15 18.08
N VAL A 132 -3.49 19.31 17.79
CA VAL A 132 -4.15 20.61 17.61
C VAL A 132 -5.22 20.80 18.67
N ASP A 133 -5.19 21.94 19.36
CA ASP A 133 -6.26 22.32 20.29
C ASP A 133 -7.48 22.81 19.52
N THR A 134 -8.59 22.07 19.61
CA THR A 134 -9.88 22.47 19.02
C THR A 134 -10.90 22.93 20.06
N GLY A 135 -10.52 22.93 21.34
CA GLY A 135 -11.37 23.37 22.44
C GLY A 135 -12.67 22.57 22.53
N ASP A 136 -13.80 23.26 22.49
CA ASP A 136 -15.13 22.65 22.57
C ASP A 136 -15.65 22.13 21.22
N TYR A 137 -14.91 22.38 20.14
CA TYR A 137 -15.28 21.92 18.80
C TYR A 137 -14.76 20.50 18.59
N TYR A 138 -15.68 19.59 18.28
CA TYR A 138 -15.36 18.25 17.78
C TYR A 138 -15.26 18.29 16.25
N PRO A 139 -14.05 18.27 15.65
CA PRO A 139 -13.93 18.09 14.22
C PRO A 139 -14.20 16.63 13.86
N GLU A 140 -15.05 16.41 12.85
CA GLU A 140 -15.27 15.07 12.32
C GLU A 140 -13.98 14.56 11.65
N PRO A 141 -13.62 13.27 11.79
CA PRO A 141 -12.54 12.66 11.04
C PRO A 141 -12.68 12.93 9.53
N GLY A 142 -11.57 13.28 8.89
CA GLY A 142 -11.51 13.68 7.48
C GLY A 142 -11.67 15.18 7.22
N THR A 143 -12.07 15.98 8.22
CA THR A 143 -12.14 17.46 8.11
C THR A 143 -10.74 18.06 7.92
N ILE A 144 -10.62 19.10 7.10
CA ILE A 144 -9.35 19.84 6.93
C ILE A 144 -9.33 21.01 7.91
N LEU A 145 -8.36 21.04 8.82
CA LEU A 145 -8.10 22.12 9.76
C LEU A 145 -6.97 23.02 9.28
N LEU A 146 -7.17 24.32 9.34
CA LEU A 146 -6.07 25.27 9.22
C LEU A 146 -5.40 25.42 10.58
N THR A 147 -4.11 25.12 10.63
CA THR A 147 -3.29 25.31 11.84
C THR A 147 -2.28 26.43 11.61
N ASP A 148 -1.81 27.02 12.70
CA ASP A 148 -0.78 28.06 12.70
C ASP A 148 0.64 27.53 12.37
N TYR A 149 0.81 26.20 12.35
CA TYR A 149 2.08 25.58 12.01
C TYR A 149 2.29 25.47 10.49
N SER A 150 3.40 26.06 10.02
CA SER A 150 3.84 25.98 8.63
C SER A 150 5.25 25.38 8.58
N ALA A 151 5.39 24.25 7.88
CA ALA A 151 6.68 23.59 7.69
C ALA A 151 7.70 24.47 6.93
N THR A 152 7.23 25.46 6.16
CA THR A 152 8.05 26.40 5.39
C THR A 152 8.32 27.72 6.13
N GLY A 153 7.76 27.92 7.32
CA GLY A 153 7.90 29.15 8.09
C GLY A 153 7.12 30.35 7.54
N GLU A 154 6.33 30.16 6.48
CA GLU A 154 5.43 31.19 5.97
C GLU A 154 4.18 31.32 6.87
N PRO A 155 3.76 32.54 7.24
CA PRO A 155 2.59 32.74 8.07
C PRO A 155 1.32 32.27 7.35
N VAL A 156 0.60 31.33 7.97
CA VAL A 156 -0.67 30.82 7.44
C VAL A 156 -1.70 31.94 7.52
N THR A 157 -2.13 32.45 6.36
CA THR A 157 -3.14 33.50 6.28
C THR A 157 -4.50 32.86 6.02
N ALA A 158 -5.41 32.92 6.99
CA ALA A 158 -6.77 32.39 6.83
C ALA A 158 -7.57 33.24 5.84
N ALA A 159 -8.35 32.57 4.98
CA ALA A 159 -9.40 33.24 4.21
C ALA A 159 -10.52 33.73 5.14
N GLU A 160 -11.30 34.73 4.71
CA GLU A 160 -12.39 35.29 5.53
C GLU A 160 -13.36 34.18 5.99
N GLY A 161 -13.48 34.02 7.32
CA GLY A 161 -14.38 33.05 7.96
C GLY A 161 -13.74 31.73 8.40
N GLN A 162 -12.44 31.51 8.21
CA GLN A 162 -11.74 30.32 8.69
C GLN A 162 -11.05 30.56 10.05
N THR A 163 -11.29 29.67 11.01
CA THR A 163 -10.59 29.66 12.30
C THR A 163 -9.23 28.98 12.15
N ILE A 164 -8.17 29.66 12.61
CA ILE A 164 -6.84 29.06 12.72
C ILE A 164 -6.74 28.40 14.09
N TYR A 165 -6.45 27.10 14.10
CA TYR A 165 -6.25 26.32 15.32
C TYR A 165 -4.77 26.29 15.70
N HIS A 166 -4.50 26.19 17.00
CA HIS A 166 -3.14 26.18 17.53
C HIS A 166 -2.57 24.75 17.54
N SER A 167 -1.40 24.58 16.93
CA SER A 167 -0.63 23.33 16.98
C SER A 167 0.22 23.28 18.25
N ILE A 168 -0.14 22.40 19.17
CA ILE A 168 0.50 22.25 20.48
C ILE A 168 1.88 21.61 20.33
N MET A 169 1.94 20.53 19.55
CA MET A 169 3.16 19.80 19.25
C MET A 169 3.03 19.03 17.92
N THR A 170 4.16 18.69 17.33
CA THR A 170 4.22 17.86 16.14
C THR A 170 4.70 16.45 16.47
N GLY A 171 4.58 15.53 15.51
CA GLY A 171 5.13 14.17 15.64
C GLY A 171 6.64 14.11 15.94
N ALA A 172 7.38 15.20 15.70
CA ALA A 172 8.81 15.27 16.04
C ALA A 172 9.08 15.13 17.55
N GLU A 173 8.10 15.43 18.40
CA GLU A 173 8.19 15.31 19.86
C GLU A 173 7.90 13.90 20.37
N ILE A 174 7.53 12.97 19.48
CA ILE A 174 7.32 11.55 19.83
C ILE A 174 8.68 10.85 19.93
N LYS A 175 8.89 10.14 21.03
CA LYS A 175 10.08 9.32 21.30
C LYS A 175 9.89 7.87 20.88
N SER A 176 8.75 7.26 21.20
CA SER A 176 8.45 5.89 20.84
C SER A 176 6.94 5.67 20.65
N VAL A 177 6.57 4.71 19.80
CA VAL A 177 5.18 4.32 19.54
C VAL A 177 5.10 2.80 19.52
N ASN A 178 4.12 2.24 20.21
CA ASN A 178 3.86 0.82 20.33
C ASN A 178 2.38 0.53 20.10
N VAL A 179 2.10 -0.49 19.29
CA VAL A 179 0.74 -1.01 19.14
C VAL A 179 0.52 -2.06 20.24
N GLY A 180 -0.56 -1.88 20.99
CA GLY A 180 -1.02 -2.83 22.00
C GLY A 180 -2.41 -3.35 21.66
N PHE A 181 -2.75 -4.49 22.25
CA PHE A 181 -4.11 -5.00 22.25
C PHE A 181 -4.68 -4.82 23.66
N ASP A 182 -5.76 -4.05 23.77
CA ASP A 182 -6.44 -3.89 25.05
C ASP A 182 -7.37 -5.08 25.28
N SER A 183 -6.97 -5.94 26.23
CA SER A 183 -7.73 -7.13 26.61
C SER A 183 -9.10 -6.85 27.24
N LEU A 184 -9.37 -5.62 27.69
CA LEU A 184 -10.63 -5.25 28.34
C LEU A 184 -11.69 -4.81 27.33
N THR A 185 -11.30 -3.99 26.35
CA THR A 185 -12.19 -3.49 25.29
C THR A 185 -12.20 -4.39 24.06
N GLY A 186 -11.16 -5.21 23.87
CA GLY A 186 -10.97 -6.02 22.67
C GLY A 186 -10.50 -5.21 21.45
N GLU A 187 -10.02 -3.99 21.67
CA GLU A 187 -9.60 -3.05 20.63
C GLU A 187 -8.07 -2.90 20.59
N TYR A 188 -7.54 -2.54 19.42
CA TYR A 188 -6.13 -2.16 19.29
C TYR A 188 -5.95 -0.71 19.74
N ILE A 189 -4.91 -0.48 20.56
CA ILE A 189 -4.55 0.84 21.06
C ILE A 189 -3.13 1.19 20.64
N ILE A 190 -2.88 2.48 20.42
CA ILE A 190 -1.54 2.95 20.07
C ILE A 190 -1.00 3.76 21.23
N SER A 191 0.00 3.20 21.91
CA SER A 191 0.68 3.86 23.02
C SER A 191 1.88 4.63 22.52
N PHE A 192 2.00 5.90 22.88
CA PHE A 192 3.13 6.73 22.53
C PHE A 192 3.83 7.30 23.77
N GLU A 193 5.14 7.48 23.67
CA GLU A 193 5.98 8.15 24.65
C GLU A 193 6.55 9.42 24.00
N LEU A 194 6.52 10.54 24.72
CA LEU A 194 7.02 11.83 24.28
C LEU A 194 8.46 12.06 24.75
N LYS A 195 9.17 12.94 24.04
CA LYS A 195 10.45 13.50 24.47
C LYS A 195 10.24 14.46 25.67
N PRO A 196 11.27 14.77 26.47
CA PRO A 196 11.13 15.61 27.65
C PRO A 196 10.53 17.00 27.37
N ASP A 197 10.88 17.62 26.25
CA ASP A 197 10.35 18.94 25.87
C ASP A 197 8.88 18.86 25.46
N GLY A 198 8.53 17.93 24.56
CA GLY A 198 7.13 17.63 24.22
C GLY A 198 6.27 17.24 25.42
N ALA A 199 6.76 16.42 26.34
CA ALA A 199 6.05 16.01 27.55
C ALA A 199 5.70 17.19 28.45
N ARG A 200 6.59 18.20 28.55
CA ARG A 200 6.31 19.43 29.30
C ARG A 200 5.23 20.25 28.63
N VAL A 201 5.39 20.58 27.33
CA VAL A 201 4.43 21.41 26.59
C VAL A 201 3.05 20.76 26.57
N PHE A 202 3.01 19.46 26.30
CA PHE A 202 1.78 18.69 26.24
C PHE A 202 1.13 18.52 27.63
N GLY A 203 1.94 18.30 28.67
CA GLY A 203 1.46 18.22 30.05
C GLY A 203 0.85 19.54 30.55
N ASP A 204 1.51 20.67 30.29
CA ASP A 204 1.01 22.00 30.64
C ASP A 204 -0.32 22.27 29.92
N HIS A 205 -0.37 21.98 28.61
CA HIS A 205 -1.58 22.19 27.81
C HIS A 205 -2.76 21.30 28.25
N THR A 206 -2.53 20.00 28.48
CA THR A 206 -3.60 19.07 28.92
C THR A 206 -4.12 19.38 30.33
N THR A 207 -3.29 19.98 31.19
CA THR A 207 -3.70 20.44 32.53
C THR A 207 -4.70 21.59 32.45
N GLU A 208 -4.49 22.53 31.52
CA GLU A 208 -5.37 23.69 31.34
C GLU A 208 -6.64 23.39 30.53
N ASN A 209 -6.64 22.29 29.77
CA ASN A 209 -7.68 21.96 28.79
C ASN A 209 -8.36 20.60 29.05
N THR A 210 -8.41 20.15 30.30
CA THR A 210 -9.14 18.94 30.68
C THR A 210 -10.63 19.07 30.32
N GLY A 211 -11.18 18.03 29.69
CA GLY A 211 -12.56 17.99 29.19
C GLY A 211 -12.76 18.58 27.77
N LYS A 212 -11.71 19.12 27.15
CA LYS A 212 -11.74 19.64 25.78
C LYS A 212 -11.25 18.61 24.77
N PHE A 213 -11.54 18.86 23.49
CA PHE A 213 -11.10 18.03 22.37
C PHE A 213 -9.67 18.36 21.97
N LEU A 214 -8.91 17.31 21.69
CA LEU A 214 -7.56 17.37 21.14
C LEU A 214 -7.59 16.70 19.78
N ALA A 215 -7.50 17.46 18.71
CA ALA A 215 -7.48 16.90 17.36
C ALA A 215 -6.08 16.41 16.99
N ILE A 216 -6.00 15.17 16.52
CA ILE A 216 -4.81 14.58 15.93
C ILE A 216 -4.95 14.74 14.42
N VAL A 217 -4.06 15.54 13.84
CA VAL A 217 -4.13 16.00 12.47
C VAL A 217 -2.93 15.50 11.71
N LEU A 218 -3.16 14.98 10.51
CA LEU A 218 -2.12 14.58 9.57
C LEU A 218 -2.24 15.42 8.30
N ASP A 219 -1.19 16.16 7.95
CA ASP A 219 -1.17 17.03 6.76
C ASP A 219 -2.45 17.88 6.66
N LYS A 220 -2.84 18.49 7.79
CA LYS A 220 -4.06 19.30 7.97
C LYS A 220 -5.39 18.53 7.99
N GLN A 221 -5.42 17.24 7.74
CA GLN A 221 -6.63 16.41 7.83
C GLN A 221 -6.78 15.77 9.21
N VAL A 222 -7.96 15.89 9.83
CA VAL A 222 -8.24 15.27 11.13
C VAL A 222 -8.31 13.76 11.00
N ILE A 223 -7.52 13.04 11.79
CA ILE A 223 -7.57 11.58 11.90
C ILE A 223 -8.48 11.18 13.06
N SER A 224 -8.31 11.83 14.21
CA SER A 224 -9.11 11.59 15.40
C SER A 224 -9.18 12.83 16.26
N ALA A 225 -10.22 12.95 17.09
CA ALA A 225 -10.38 14.07 18.03
C ALA A 225 -10.84 13.56 19.41
N PRO A 226 -9.96 12.85 20.14
CA PRO A 226 -10.26 12.41 21.50
C PRO A 226 -10.47 13.57 22.47
N VAL A 227 -11.16 13.28 23.58
CA VAL A 227 -11.31 14.19 24.71
C VAL A 227 -10.13 14.00 25.68
N ILE A 228 -9.60 15.09 26.20
CA ILE A 228 -8.60 15.07 27.28
C ILE A 228 -9.30 14.71 28.59
N ASN A 229 -9.18 13.46 29.03
CA ASN A 229 -9.81 13.00 30.28
C ASN A 229 -9.02 13.39 31.53
N ASP A 230 -7.70 13.22 31.48
CA ASP A 230 -6.78 13.46 32.59
C ASP A 230 -5.54 14.22 32.10
N PRO A 231 -4.89 15.04 32.95
CA PRO A 231 -3.64 15.70 32.61
C PRO A 231 -2.51 14.71 32.29
N ILE A 232 -1.85 14.88 31.14
CA ILE A 232 -0.81 13.95 30.64
C ILE A 232 0.59 14.49 30.99
N ILE A 233 0.89 14.54 32.29
CA ILE A 233 2.17 15.05 32.81
C ILE A 233 3.33 14.04 32.70
N GLY A 234 3.01 12.76 32.50
CA GLY A 234 4.00 11.67 32.42
C GLY A 234 4.63 11.50 31.04
N GLY A 235 4.20 12.28 30.04
CA GLY A 235 4.68 12.16 28.67
C GLY A 235 4.32 10.84 27.98
N GLN A 236 3.30 10.12 28.47
CA GLN A 236 2.83 8.86 27.89
C GLN A 236 1.33 8.98 27.64
N GLY A 237 0.89 8.60 26.45
CA GLY A 237 -0.52 8.62 26.08
C GLY A 237 -0.91 7.38 25.28
N SER A 238 -2.20 7.09 25.27
CA SER A 238 -2.79 6.04 24.43
C SER A 238 -3.83 6.65 23.52
N ILE A 239 -3.74 6.38 22.22
CA ILE A 239 -4.75 6.70 21.24
C ILE A 239 -5.61 5.45 21.07
N SER A 240 -6.87 5.56 21.46
CA SER A 240 -7.89 4.54 21.23
C SER A 240 -8.71 4.87 19.99
N GLY A 241 -9.19 3.82 19.33
CA GLY A 241 -10.04 3.88 18.15
C GLY A 241 -10.41 2.47 17.74
N SER A 242 -11.46 2.32 16.93
CA SER A 242 -11.90 1.04 16.40
C SER A 242 -10.97 0.55 15.28
N PHE A 243 -9.67 0.42 15.57
CA PHE A 243 -8.63 0.05 14.61
C PHE A 243 -8.55 -1.48 14.45
N THR A 244 -8.29 -1.93 13.23
CA THR A 244 -7.79 -3.29 12.96
C THR A 244 -6.30 -3.40 13.27
N SER A 245 -5.76 -4.64 13.33
CA SER A 245 -4.32 -4.88 13.57
C SER A 245 -3.45 -4.19 12.51
N GLU A 246 -3.86 -4.30 11.25
CA GLU A 246 -3.17 -3.72 10.10
C GLU A 246 -3.21 -2.19 10.15
N GLU A 247 -4.38 -1.60 10.39
CA GLU A 247 -4.56 -0.15 10.51
C GLU A 247 -3.78 0.43 11.70
N ALA A 248 -3.78 -0.26 12.85
CA ALA A 248 -3.06 0.20 14.03
C ALA A 248 -1.54 0.18 13.81
N ASN A 249 -1.01 -0.83 13.11
CA ASN A 249 0.41 -0.89 12.75
C ASN A 249 0.79 0.20 11.75
N ALA A 250 -0.01 0.42 10.70
CA ALA A 250 0.22 1.48 9.73
C ALA A 250 0.19 2.86 10.40
N PHE A 251 -0.80 3.12 11.25
CA PHE A 251 -0.90 4.38 11.96
C PHE A 251 0.22 4.56 12.99
N ALA A 252 0.64 3.50 13.69
CA ALA A 252 1.79 3.55 14.58
C ALA A 252 3.09 3.88 13.84
N ILE A 253 3.32 3.30 12.65
CA ILE A 253 4.48 3.63 11.79
C ILE A 253 4.45 5.12 11.43
N GLN A 254 3.30 5.63 11.02
CA GLN A 254 3.09 7.03 10.70
C GLN A 254 3.36 7.95 11.90
N LEU A 255 2.93 7.58 13.10
CA LEU A 255 3.21 8.31 14.33
C LEU A 255 4.70 8.24 14.72
N ARG A 256 5.37 7.11 14.49
CA ARG A 256 6.76 6.84 14.91
C ARG A 256 7.77 7.60 14.07
N TYR A 257 7.51 7.67 12.77
CA TYR A 257 8.37 8.38 11.82
C TYR A 257 7.92 9.81 11.59
N GLY A 258 6.69 10.17 11.97
CA GLY A 258 6.14 11.51 11.79
C GLY A 258 6.12 11.89 10.31
N SER A 259 6.47 13.15 10.01
CA SER A 259 6.75 13.59 8.65
C SER A 259 7.92 12.78 8.08
N LEU A 260 7.90 12.48 6.78
CA LEU A 260 9.00 11.87 6.01
C LEU A 260 10.38 12.21 6.62
N PRO A 261 11.19 11.21 7.03
CA PRO A 261 12.48 11.46 7.69
C PRO A 261 13.44 12.25 6.80
N VAL A 262 13.20 12.20 5.49
CA VAL A 262 13.86 12.99 4.47
C VAL A 262 12.76 13.58 3.58
N PRO A 263 12.62 14.92 3.46
CA PRO A 263 11.65 15.51 2.56
C PRO A 263 11.95 15.06 1.13
N LEU A 264 10.93 14.68 0.37
CA LEU A 264 11.07 14.21 -1.00
C LEU A 264 10.46 15.22 -1.95
N LYS A 265 11.14 15.50 -3.07
CA LYS A 265 10.61 16.26 -4.19
C LYS A 265 10.54 15.40 -5.44
N ILE A 266 9.60 15.73 -6.32
CA ILE A 266 9.46 15.04 -7.60
C ILE A 266 10.47 15.63 -8.58
N VAL A 267 11.34 14.78 -9.13
CA VAL A 267 12.35 15.17 -10.13
C VAL A 267 11.83 14.90 -11.53
N GLU A 268 11.20 13.75 -11.75
CA GLU A 268 10.67 13.36 -13.06
C GLU A 268 9.37 12.60 -12.87
N THR A 269 8.38 12.94 -13.70
CA THR A 269 7.14 12.17 -13.84
C THR A 269 7.02 11.72 -15.28
N ARG A 270 6.86 10.41 -15.48
CA ARG A 270 6.71 9.79 -16.79
C ARG A 270 5.41 9.00 -16.83
N ILE A 271 4.50 9.44 -17.69
CA ILE A 271 3.28 8.70 -17.97
C ILE A 271 3.59 7.72 -19.11
N ILE A 272 3.42 6.42 -18.84
CA ILE A 272 3.62 5.36 -19.83
C ILE A 272 2.24 4.97 -20.36
N GLY A 273 2.02 5.21 -21.65
CA GLY A 273 0.76 4.85 -22.30
C GLY A 273 0.65 3.34 -22.55
N PRO A 274 -0.54 2.74 -22.41
CA PRO A 274 -0.76 1.29 -22.62
C PRO A 274 -0.54 0.83 -24.07
N THR A 275 -0.48 1.75 -25.03
CA THR A 275 -0.48 1.43 -26.46
C THR A 275 0.79 0.72 -26.93
N LEU A 276 1.96 1.06 -26.37
CA LEU A 276 3.23 0.40 -26.67
C LEU A 276 3.27 -1.02 -26.11
N GLY A 277 2.69 -1.21 -24.93
CA GLY A 277 2.54 -2.49 -24.25
C GLY A 277 1.61 -3.46 -24.96
N ALA A 278 0.39 -3.01 -25.25
CA ALA A 278 -0.65 -3.83 -25.88
C ALA A 278 -0.21 -4.31 -27.28
N ASP A 279 0.46 -3.46 -28.07
CA ASP A 279 0.99 -3.87 -29.37
C ASP A 279 2.15 -4.89 -29.23
N SER A 280 3.04 -4.67 -28.25
CA SER A 280 4.13 -5.60 -27.95
C SER A 280 3.62 -6.96 -27.46
N LEU A 281 2.56 -6.96 -26.64
CA LEU A 281 1.89 -8.17 -26.16
C LEU A 281 1.28 -8.94 -27.33
N ASN A 282 0.50 -8.29 -28.18
CA ASN A 282 -0.12 -8.93 -29.34
C ASN A 282 0.92 -9.52 -30.29
N LYS A 283 2.00 -8.78 -30.59
CA LYS A 283 3.10 -9.27 -31.42
C LYS A 283 3.80 -10.47 -30.78
N SER A 284 4.03 -10.43 -29.47
CA SER A 284 4.69 -11.53 -28.73
C SER A 284 3.81 -12.78 -28.66
N LEU A 285 2.49 -12.62 -28.50
CA LEU A 285 1.53 -13.73 -28.53
C LEU A 285 1.50 -14.39 -29.92
N VAL A 286 1.46 -13.60 -30.99
CA VAL A 286 1.51 -14.12 -32.37
C VAL A 286 2.84 -14.81 -32.65
N ALA A 287 3.97 -14.19 -32.28
CA ALA A 287 5.29 -14.77 -32.47
C ALA A 287 5.47 -16.08 -31.67
N GLY A 288 4.98 -16.11 -30.42
CA GLY A 288 4.98 -17.29 -29.57
C GLY A 288 4.12 -18.42 -30.14
N LEU A 289 2.92 -18.12 -30.65
CA LEU A 289 2.05 -19.10 -31.29
C LEU A 289 2.70 -19.69 -32.56
N ILE A 290 3.28 -18.85 -33.41
CA ILE A 290 3.99 -19.30 -34.62
C ILE A 290 5.19 -20.20 -34.23
N GLY A 291 6.00 -19.77 -33.24
CA GLY A 291 7.12 -20.56 -32.74
C GLY A 291 6.68 -21.92 -32.18
N MET A 292 5.60 -21.95 -31.39
CA MET A 292 5.02 -23.18 -30.86
C MET A 292 4.57 -24.13 -31.98
N ILE A 293 3.90 -23.61 -33.02
CA ILE A 293 3.46 -24.42 -34.17
C ILE A 293 4.67 -25.00 -34.90
N ILE A 294 5.73 -24.21 -35.13
CA ILE A 294 6.95 -24.68 -35.81
C ILE A 294 7.61 -25.80 -35.01
N VAL A 295 7.77 -25.62 -33.69
CA VAL A 295 8.36 -26.65 -32.81
C VAL A 295 7.48 -27.90 -32.77
N ALA A 296 6.16 -27.75 -32.68
CA ALA A 296 5.24 -28.87 -32.68
C ALA A 296 5.30 -29.66 -34.00
N LEU A 297 5.31 -28.98 -35.15
CA LEU A 297 5.47 -29.60 -36.47
C LEU A 297 6.81 -30.32 -36.57
N PHE A 298 7.91 -29.69 -36.15
CA PHE A 298 9.23 -30.33 -36.14
C PHE A 298 9.23 -31.60 -35.30
N MET A 299 8.69 -31.55 -34.08
CA MET A 299 8.61 -32.70 -33.18
C MET A 299 7.78 -33.84 -33.77
N ILE A 300 6.63 -33.53 -34.37
CA ILE A 300 5.74 -34.53 -34.98
C ILE A 300 6.39 -35.14 -36.23
N ILE A 301 7.03 -34.35 -37.08
CA ILE A 301 7.65 -34.84 -38.31
C ILE A 301 8.87 -35.72 -38.00
N TYR A 302 9.76 -35.26 -37.12
CA TYR A 302 11.01 -35.95 -36.82
C TYR A 302 10.81 -37.14 -35.87
N TYR A 303 10.00 -36.98 -34.82
CA TYR A 303 9.81 -37.99 -33.78
C TYR A 303 8.51 -38.79 -33.91
N ARG A 304 7.60 -38.46 -34.85
CA ARG A 304 6.35 -39.20 -35.12
C ARG A 304 5.47 -39.32 -33.88
N MET A 305 5.12 -40.55 -33.47
CA MET A 305 4.25 -40.83 -32.33
C MET A 305 4.82 -40.31 -31.00
N PRO A 306 6.10 -40.55 -30.64
CA PRO A 306 6.75 -39.89 -29.51
C PRO A 306 6.68 -38.35 -29.56
N GLY A 307 6.75 -37.76 -30.75
CA GLY A 307 6.63 -36.31 -30.94
C GLY A 307 5.28 -35.76 -30.52
N ILE A 308 4.19 -36.46 -30.86
CA ILE A 308 2.82 -36.08 -30.45
C ILE A 308 2.68 -36.10 -28.92
N VAL A 309 3.24 -37.12 -28.26
CA VAL A 309 3.21 -37.23 -26.79
C VAL A 309 3.99 -36.08 -26.13
N ALA A 310 5.12 -35.69 -26.71
CA ALA A 310 5.91 -34.55 -26.23
C ALA A 310 5.14 -33.22 -26.37
N VAL A 311 4.50 -32.98 -27.52
CA VAL A 311 3.67 -31.77 -27.73
C VAL A 311 2.52 -31.72 -26.72
N LEU A 312 1.83 -32.85 -26.48
CA LEU A 312 0.77 -32.93 -25.47
C LEU A 312 1.30 -32.60 -24.07
N SER A 313 2.50 -33.08 -23.74
CA SER A 313 3.13 -32.82 -22.45
C SER A 313 3.51 -31.35 -22.27
N ILE A 314 3.99 -30.69 -23.33
CA ILE A 314 4.30 -29.24 -23.32
C ILE A 314 3.03 -28.42 -23.13
N LEU A 315 1.92 -28.77 -23.80
CA LEU A 315 0.64 -28.07 -23.63
C LEU A 315 0.09 -28.21 -22.21
N ILE A 316 0.16 -29.42 -21.64
CA ILE A 316 -0.24 -29.67 -20.25
C ILE A 316 0.62 -28.87 -19.27
N TYR A 317 1.94 -28.87 -19.48
CA TYR A 317 2.86 -28.08 -18.66
C TYR A 317 2.56 -26.58 -18.74
N ALA A 318 2.32 -26.05 -19.95
CA ALA A 318 2.01 -24.64 -20.16
C ALA A 318 0.71 -24.22 -19.46
N ALA A 319 -0.36 -25.03 -19.55
CA ALA A 319 -1.62 -24.77 -18.85
C ALA A 319 -1.43 -24.76 -17.32
N ILE A 320 -0.73 -25.75 -16.77
CA ILE A 320 -0.47 -25.81 -15.33
C ILE A 320 0.39 -24.62 -14.87
N ALA A 321 1.43 -24.26 -15.62
CA ALA A 321 2.29 -23.13 -15.29
C ALA A 321 1.52 -21.80 -15.32
N PHE A 322 0.66 -21.59 -16.33
CA PHE A 322 -0.16 -20.38 -16.43
C PHE A 322 -1.16 -20.28 -15.27
N ALA A 323 -1.83 -21.39 -14.92
CA ALA A 323 -2.71 -21.45 -13.76
C ALA A 323 -1.99 -21.09 -12.45
N CYS A 324 -0.74 -21.55 -12.27
CA CYS A 324 0.07 -21.17 -11.12
C CYS A 324 0.38 -19.67 -11.09
N PHE A 325 0.71 -19.05 -12.23
CA PHE A 325 0.97 -17.61 -12.30
C PHE A 325 -0.27 -16.77 -12.00
N LYS A 326 -1.45 -17.17 -12.47
CA LYS A 326 -2.73 -16.50 -12.15
C LYS A 326 -3.10 -16.60 -10.65
N LEU A 327 -2.53 -17.58 -9.94
CA LEU A 327 -2.77 -17.81 -8.51
C LEU A 327 -1.72 -17.18 -7.59
N LEU A 328 -0.61 -16.67 -8.12
CA LEU A 328 0.32 -15.87 -7.34
C LEU A 328 -0.25 -14.46 -7.20
#